data_AF-A0AAV0IAW3-F1
#
_entry.id   AF-A0AAV0IAW3-F1
#
_cell.length_a   1.000
_cell.length_b   1.000
_cell.length_c   1.000
_cell.angle_alpha   90.00
_cell.angle_beta   90.00
_cell.angle_gamma   90.00
#
_symmetry.space_group_name_H-M   'P 1'
#
loop_
_entity.id
_entity.type
_entity.pdbx_description
1 polymer ?
#
loop_
_entity_poly.entity_id
_entity_poly.type
_entity_poly.pdbx_seq_one_letter_code
_entity_poly.pdbx_strand_id
1 'polypeptide(L)'
;MKEPPLVTANTLLSILAVDYPVEKLSCYLSDDGASMCTFEAMSETAEFARKWVPFCKRHSIEPRAPEFYFSLKVDYLKDKVHPNFVKERRAMKVYKSSDLWRIFTV
;
A
#
# COMPACT_ATOMS: atom_id res chain seq x y z
N MET A 1 -12.54 -19.49 0.03
CA MET A 1 -11.75 -18.24 0.08
C MET A 1 -12.63 -17.19 0.75
N LYS A 2 -12.36 -16.84 2.02
CA LYS A 2 -13.31 -16.04 2.84
C LYS A 2 -13.02 -14.54 2.82
N GLU A 3 -11.76 -14.12 2.65
CA GLU A 3 -11.38 -12.73 2.40
C GLU A 3 -10.29 -12.66 1.31
N PRO A 4 -10.36 -11.71 0.36
CA PRO A 4 -9.32 -11.53 -0.64
C PRO A 4 -8.03 -11.03 0.02
N PRO A 5 -6.84 -11.59 -0.30
CA PRO A 5 -5.55 -11.13 0.21
C PRO A 5 -5.31 -9.62 0.00
N LEU A 6 -5.96 -9.06 -1.02
CA LEU A 6 -5.92 -7.64 -1.33
C LEU A 6 -6.42 -6.74 -0.19
N VAL A 7 -7.51 -7.12 0.48
CA VAL A 7 -8.10 -6.30 1.54
C VAL A 7 -7.14 -6.25 2.74
N THR A 8 -6.60 -7.41 3.12
CA THR A 8 -5.57 -7.53 4.16
C THR A 8 -4.33 -6.71 3.83
N ALA A 9 -3.83 -6.79 2.60
CA ALA A 9 -2.68 -6.01 2.15
C ALA A 9 -2.91 -4.49 2.25
N ASN A 10 -4.08 -4.00 1.82
CA ASN A 10 -4.43 -2.58 1.93
C ASN A 10 -4.47 -2.10 3.38
N THR A 11 -5.03 -2.92 4.27
CA THR A 11 -5.07 -2.61 5.71
C THR A 11 -3.67 -2.53 6.30
N LEU A 12 -2.82 -3.52 6.04
CA LEU A 12 -1.43 -3.53 6.51
C LEU A 12 -0.65 -2.31 6.01
N LEU A 13 -0.76 -2.01 4.72
CA LEU A 13 -0.08 -0.85 4.12
C LEU A 13 -0.57 0.48 4.72
N SER A 14 -1.87 0.57 5.02
CA SER A 14 -2.43 1.75 5.70
C SER A 14 -1.90 1.89 7.13
N ILE A 15 -1.76 0.78 7.86
CA ILE A 15 -1.17 0.76 9.22
C ILE A 15 0.30 1.15 9.15
N LEU A 16 1.09 0.54 8.26
CA LEU A 16 2.53 0.80 8.14
C LEU A 16 2.85 2.23 7.68
N ALA A 17 1.93 2.88 6.97
CA ALA A 17 2.06 4.25 6.51
C ALA A 17 1.57 5.30 7.52
N VAL A 18 1.16 4.91 8.72
CA VAL A 18 0.72 5.85 9.76
C VAL A 18 1.86 6.80 10.16
N ASP A 19 1.48 8.03 10.51
CA ASP A 19 2.42 9.02 11.03
C ASP A 19 2.71 8.74 12.50
N TYR A 20 3.56 7.75 12.73
CA TYR A 20 4.02 7.34 14.06
C TYR A 20 5.51 7.00 14.01
N PRO A 21 6.26 7.20 15.11
CA PRO A 21 7.68 6.85 15.16
C PRO A 21 7.91 5.38 14.81
N VAL A 22 8.85 5.13 13.90
CA VAL A 22 9.06 3.81 13.30
C VAL A 22 9.52 2.78 14.31
N GLU A 23 10.25 3.21 15.34
CA GLU A 23 10.73 2.39 16.45
C GLU A 23 9.60 1.97 17.42
N LYS A 24 8.43 2.60 17.31
CA LYS A 24 7.25 2.29 18.14
C LYS A 24 6.14 1.61 17.36
N LEU A 25 6.26 1.51 16.03
CA LEU A 25 5.26 0.90 15.17
C LEU A 25 5.68 -0.54 14.85
N SER A 26 4.86 -1.50 15.23
CA SER A 26 5.01 -2.90 14.84
C SER A 26 3.64 -3.45 14.44
N CYS A 27 3.58 -4.12 13.29
CA CYS A 27 2.34 -4.70 12.77
C CYS A 27 2.50 -6.22 12.76
N TYR A 28 1.53 -6.92 13.36
CA TYR A 28 1.48 -8.38 13.41
C TYR A 28 0.28 -8.87 12.60
N LEU A 29 0.46 -9.95 11.85
CA LEU A 29 -0.60 -10.63 11.11
C LEU A 29 -0.65 -12.09 11.57
N SER A 30 -1.85 -12.58 11.88
CA SER A 30 -2.13 -13.99 12.16
C SER A 30 -3.01 -14.54 11.04
N ASP A 31 -2.65 -15.69 10.48
CA ASP A 31 -3.45 -16.42 9.47
C ASP A 31 -3.77 -17.82 10.02
N ASP A 32 -5.05 -18.07 10.33
CA ASP A 32 -5.53 -19.36 10.83
C ASP A 32 -5.56 -20.44 9.74
N GLY A 33 -5.57 -20.03 8.47
CA GLY A 33 -5.63 -20.92 7.32
C GLY A 33 -4.27 -21.45 6.85
N ALA A 34 -3.17 -20.87 7.36
CA ALA A 34 -1.78 -21.18 6.97
C ALA A 34 -1.60 -21.37 5.46
N SER A 35 -2.25 -20.51 4.66
CA SER A 35 -2.31 -20.70 3.21
C SER A 35 -1.07 -20.13 2.52
N MET A 36 -0.48 -20.89 1.60
CA MET A 36 0.70 -20.45 0.84
C MET A 36 0.41 -19.15 0.06
N CYS A 37 -0.81 -19.04 -0.49
CA CYS A 37 -1.26 -17.85 -1.22
C CYS A 37 -1.25 -16.58 -0.34
N THR A 38 -1.68 -16.68 0.92
CA THR A 38 -1.61 -15.53 1.85
C THR A 38 -0.16 -15.18 2.17
N PHE A 39 0.70 -16.18 2.38
CA PHE A 39 2.12 -15.94 2.64
C PHE A 39 2.80 -15.21 1.47
N GLU A 40 2.62 -15.68 0.23
CA GLU A 40 3.16 -15.04 -0.97
C GLU A 40 2.63 -13.60 -1.13
N ALA A 41 1.31 -13.40 -1.00
CA ALA A 41 0.70 -12.08 -1.06
C ALA A 41 1.28 -11.13 0.02
N MET A 42 1.53 -11.61 1.23
CA MET A 42 2.09 -10.78 2.30
C MET A 42 3.58 -10.48 2.10
N SER A 43 4.35 -11.42 1.54
CA SER A 43 5.74 -11.17 1.13
C SER A 43 5.81 -10.03 0.10
N GLU A 44 4.96 -10.07 -0.92
CA GLU A 44 4.88 -9.01 -1.93
C GLU A 44 4.38 -7.68 -1.34
N THR A 45 3.44 -7.74 -0.40
CA THR A 45 2.97 -6.56 0.34
C THR A 45 4.11 -5.88 1.08
N ALA A 46 5.00 -6.66 1.72
CA ALA A 46 6.16 -6.15 2.43
C ALA A 46 7.15 -5.47 1.48
N GLU A 47 7.40 -6.03 0.29
CA GLU A 47 8.25 -5.38 -0.71
C GLU A 47 7.65 -4.05 -1.18
N PHE A 48 6.35 -4.03 -1.49
CA PHE A 48 5.66 -2.81 -1.88
C PHE A 48 5.67 -1.75 -0.77
N ALA A 49 5.51 -2.16 0.49
CA ALA A 49 5.54 -1.26 1.64
C ALA A 49 6.82 -0.42 1.70
N ARG A 50 7.97 -0.99 1.31
CA ARG A 50 9.26 -0.28 1.27
C ARG A 50 9.25 0.93 0.33
N LYS A 51 8.40 0.94 -0.70
CA LYS A 51 8.22 2.07 -1.62
C LYS A 51 7.03 2.93 -1.23
N TRP A 52 5.92 2.29 -0.84
CA TRP A 52 4.67 2.98 -0.50
C TRP A 52 4.77 3.82 0.77
N VAL A 53 5.39 3.31 1.84
CA VAL A 53 5.47 4.01 3.12
C VAL A 53 6.26 5.32 3.01
N PRO A 54 7.48 5.37 2.42
CA PRO A 54 8.19 6.63 2.22
C PRO A 54 7.43 7.61 1.33
N PHE A 55 6.74 7.13 0.29
CA PHE A 55 5.90 7.96 -0.57
C PHE A 55 4.74 8.60 0.19
N CYS A 56 4.05 7.81 1.03
CA CYS A 56 2.96 8.31 1.86
C CYS A 56 3.41 9.40 2.83
N LYS A 57 4.52 9.15 3.53
CA LYS A 57 5.08 10.09 4.52
C LYS A 57 5.60 11.37 3.86
N ARG A 58 6.30 11.25 2.72
CA ARG A 58 6.88 12.42 2.02
C ARG A 58 5.82 13.37 1.48
N HIS A 59 4.70 12.83 0.98
CA HIS A 59 3.69 13.61 0.28
C HIS A 59 2.39 13.78 1.06
N SER A 60 2.36 13.37 2.34
CA SER A 60 1.18 13.36 3.20
C SER A 60 -0.05 12.82 2.46
N ILE A 61 0.05 11.57 2.02
CA ILE A 61 -0.98 10.91 1.21
C ILE A 61 -2.14 10.47 2.09
N GLU A 62 -3.36 10.84 1.69
CA GLU A 62 -4.60 10.36 2.28
C GLU A 62 -5.63 10.03 1.19
N PRO A 63 -6.36 8.90 1.29
CA PRO A 63 -6.19 7.82 2.27
C PRO A 63 -4.89 7.02 2.05
N ARG A 64 -4.38 6.38 3.11
CA ARG A 64 -3.10 5.63 3.08
C ARG A 64 -3.18 4.24 2.46
N ALA A 65 -4.39 3.72 2.27
CA ALA A 65 -4.60 2.45 1.58
C ALA A 65 -4.52 2.68 0.05
N PRO A 66 -3.63 1.99 -0.68
CA PRO A 66 -3.33 2.28 -2.08
C PRO A 66 -4.51 2.02 -3.03
N GLU A 67 -5.32 0.98 -2.81
CA GLU A 67 -6.52 0.72 -3.64
C GLU A 67 -7.51 1.87 -3.53
N PHE A 68 -7.80 2.30 -2.31
CA PHE A 68 -8.69 3.43 -2.06
C PHE A 68 -8.09 4.73 -2.60
N TYR A 69 -6.80 5.01 -2.36
CA TYR A 69 -6.15 6.22 -2.87
C TYR A 69 -6.23 6.36 -4.40
N PHE A 70 -5.92 5.28 -5.13
CA PHE A 70 -5.88 5.34 -6.61
C PHE A 70 -7.26 5.23 -7.27
N SER A 71 -8.29 4.74 -6.57
CA SER A 71 -9.66 4.66 -7.06
C SER A 71 -10.46 5.95 -6.86
N LEU A 72 -10.03 6.84 -5.95
CA LEU A 72 -10.68 8.13 -5.74
C LEU A 72 -10.62 9.01 -6.99
N LYS A 73 -11.79 9.48 -7.43
CA LYS A 73 -11.97 10.45 -8.52
C LYS A 73 -11.91 11.89 -7.98
N VAL A 74 -10.84 12.22 -7.28
CA VAL A 74 -10.60 13.57 -6.71
C VAL A 74 -9.37 14.20 -7.34
N ASP A 75 -9.27 15.52 -7.23
CA ASP A 75 -8.05 16.23 -7.62
C ASP A 75 -6.92 15.92 -6.64
N TYR A 76 -6.05 15.00 -7.04
CA TYR A 76 -4.88 14.57 -6.28
C TYR A 76 -3.69 15.54 -6.37
N LEU A 77 -3.77 16.59 -7.18
CA LEU A 77 -2.75 17.64 -7.26
C LEU A 77 -3.03 18.79 -6.29
N LYS A 78 -4.25 18.86 -5.76
CA LYS A 78 -4.64 19.88 -4.80
C LYS A 78 -3.67 19.90 -3.61
N ASP A 79 -3.14 21.08 -3.29
CA ASP A 79 -2.22 21.34 -2.18
C ASP A 79 -0.89 20.55 -2.23
N LYS A 80 -0.54 19.95 -3.38
CA LYS A 80 0.74 19.25 -3.57
C LYS A 80 1.79 20.19 -4.16
N VAL A 81 2.68 20.67 -3.29
CA VAL A 81 3.76 21.61 -3.66
C VAL A 81 5.07 20.94 -4.07
N HIS A 82 5.21 19.62 -3.82
CA HIS A 82 6.47 18.92 -4.07
C HIS A 82 6.70 18.74 -5.59
N PRO A 83 7.81 19.23 -6.16
CA PRO A 83 8.01 19.28 -7.61
C PRO A 83 8.03 17.89 -8.27
N ASN A 84 8.55 16.88 -7.57
CA ASN A 84 8.58 15.50 -8.08
C ASN A 84 7.29 14.70 -7.84
N PHE A 85 6.25 15.28 -7.23
CA PHE A 85 5.04 14.55 -6.83
C PHE A 85 4.40 13.82 -8.01
N VAL A 86 4.21 14.50 -9.14
CA VAL A 86 3.56 13.93 -10.33
C VAL A 86 4.33 12.72 -10.87
N LYS A 87 5.66 12.83 -10.94
CA LYS A 87 6.54 11.76 -11.42
C LYS A 87 6.51 10.56 -10.48
N GLU A 88 6.67 10.80 -9.17
CA GLU A 88 6.67 9.75 -8.15
C GLU A 88 5.31 9.04 -8.05
N ARG A 89 4.20 9.80 -8.08
CA ARG A 89 2.84 9.24 -8.09
C ARG A 89 2.59 8.35 -9.31
N ARG A 90 3.02 8.77 -10.50
CA ARG A 90 2.88 7.96 -11.73
C ARG A 90 3.69 6.66 -11.62
N ALA A 91 4.93 6.73 -11.17
CA ALA A 91 5.76 5.54 -10.95
C ALA A 91 5.12 4.58 -9.94
N MET A 92 4.55 5.11 -8.86
CA MET A 92 3.85 4.32 -7.85
C MET A 92 2.61 3.62 -8.40
N LYS A 93 1.81 4.32 -9.23
CA LYS A 93 0.63 3.74 -9.89
C LYS A 93 1.01 2.60 -10.84
N VAL A 94 2.10 2.73 -11.58
CA VAL A 94 2.60 1.69 -12.50
C VAL A 94 3.09 0.47 -11.71
N TYR A 95 3.85 0.68 -10.63
CA TYR A 95 4.30 -0.43 -9.79
C TYR A 95 3.10 -1.20 -9.18
N LYS A 96 2.06 -0.46 -8.77
CA LYS A 96 0.77 -1.02 -8.33
C LYS A 96 -0.02 -1.73 -9.45
N SER A 97 0.36 -1.60 -10.71
CA SER A 97 -0.31 -2.29 -11.84
C SER A 97 0.52 -3.45 -12.39
N SER A 98 1.69 -3.73 -11.81
CA SER A 98 2.56 -4.83 -12.24
C SER A 98 1.96 -6.20 -11.87
N ASP A 99 2.54 -7.28 -12.41
CA ASP A 99 2.07 -8.65 -12.17
C ASP A 99 1.99 -9.03 -10.67
N LEU A 100 2.76 -8.34 -9.82
CA LEU A 100 2.65 -8.43 -8.36
C LEU A 100 1.22 -8.17 -7.86
N TRP A 101 0.50 -7.25 -8.49
CA TRP A 101 -0.88 -6.93 -8.11
C TRP A 101 -1.92 -7.96 -8.58
N ARG A 102 -1.55 -8.84 -9.52
CA ARG A 102 -2.42 -9.95 -9.94
C ARG A 102 -2.48 -11.02 -8.86
N ILE A 103 -1.40 -11.23 -8.09
CA ILE A 103 -1.36 -12.18 -6.97
C ILE A 103 -2.43 -11.87 -5.91
N PHE A 104 -2.85 -10.60 -5.80
CA PHE A 104 -3.88 -10.17 -4.85
C PHE A 104 -5.31 -10.30 -5.38
N THR A 105 -5.51 -10.55 -6.68
CA THR A 105 -6.84 -10.61 -7.32
C THR A 105 -7.22 -12.00 -7.83
N VAL A 106 -6.36 -13.01 -7.67
CA VAL A 106 -6.65 -14.43 -7.96
C VAL A 106 -7.37 -15.10 -6.80
#